data_AF-A0A3D0GLX0-F1
#
_entry.id   AF-A0A3D0GLX0-F1
#
_cell.length_a   1.000
_cell.length_b   1.000
_cell.length_c   1.000
_cell.angle_alpha   90.00
_cell.angle_beta   90.00
_cell.angle_gamma   90.00
#
_symmetry.space_group_name_H-M   'P 1'
#
loop_
_entity.id
_entity.type
_entity.pdbx_description
1 polymer ?
#
loop_
_entity_poly.entity_id
_entity_poly.type
_entity_poly.pdbx_seq_one_letter_code
_entity_poly.pdbx_strand_id
1 'polypeptide(L)' 'HQEIGIELLRRIEADLAEWGTVEQFPKMEGRQLTMVLAPRKRG' A
#
# COMPACT_ATOMS: atom_id res chain seq x y z
N HIS A 1 0.32 16.07 7.98
CA HIS A 1 -0.16 14.91 8.75
C HIS A 1 0.20 13.62 8.01
N GLN A 2 1.36 13.03 8.30
CA GLN A 2 1.80 11.78 7.66
C GLN A 2 0.91 10.59 8.07
N GLU A 3 0.36 10.63 9.29
CA GLU A 3 -0.54 9.61 9.84
C GLU A 3 -1.79 9.37 8.97
N ILE A 4 -2.38 10.44 8.43
CA ILE A 4 -3.56 10.35 7.55
C ILE A 4 -3.23 9.60 6.27
N GLY A 5 -2.06 9.86 5.68
CA GLY A 5 -1.61 9.17 4.47
C GLY A 5 -1.34 7.68 4.72
N ILE A 6 -0.76 7.36 5.87
CA ILE A 6 -0.52 5.96 6.28
C ILE A 6 -1.84 5.24 6.53
N GLU A 7 -2.81 5.88 7.20
CA GLU A 7 -4.12 5.27 7.46
C GLU A 7 -4.89 5.02 6.15
N LEU A 8 -4.83 5.95 5.20
CA LEU A 8 -5.41 5.77 3.87
C LEU A 8 -4.79 4.56 3.15
N LEU A 9 -3.46 4.45 3.14
CA LEU A 9 -2.77 3.34 2.49
C LEU A 9 -3.11 1.99 3.16
N ARG A 10 -3.28 1.95 4.48
CA ARG A 10 -3.74 0.74 5.19
C ARG A 10 -5.15 0.31 4.80
N ARG A 11 -6.06 1.26 4.54
CA ARG A 11 -7.41 0.95 4.04
C ARG A 11 -7.34 0.35 2.63
N ILE A 12 -6.55 0.97 1.75
CA ILE A 12 -6.32 0.48 0.38
C ILE A 12 -5.69 -0.93 0.39
N GLU A 13 -4.73 -1.18 1.28
CA GLU A 13 -4.14 -2.52 1.48
C GLU A 13 -5.20 -3.55 1.85
N ALA A 14 -6.07 -3.23 2.81
CA ALA A 14 -7.13 -4.13 3.25
C ALA A 14 -8.14 -4.43 2.12
N ASP A 15 -8.56 -3.41 1.37
CA ASP A 15 -9.49 -3.55 0.25
C ASP A 15 -8.90 -4.39 -0.91
N LEU A 16 -7.57 -4.37 -1.06
CA LEU A 16 -6.86 -5.08 -2.13
C LEU A 16 -6.23 -6.42 -1.69
N ALA A 17 -6.42 -6.84 -0.44
CA ALA A 17 -5.81 -8.05 0.13
C ALA A 17 -6.19 -9.36 -0.60
N GLU A 18 -7.36 -9.39 -1.25
CA GLU A 18 -7.79 -10.54 -2.08
C GLU A 18 -7.05 -10.61 -3.43
N TRP A 19 -6.59 -9.46 -3.93
CA TRP A 19 -6.02 -9.30 -5.27
C TRP A 19 -4.49 -9.24 -5.28
N GLY A 20 -3.89 -8.88 -4.15
CA GLY A 20 -2.45 -8.66 -4.05
C GLY A 20 -1.93 -8.71 -2.61
N THR A 21 -0.62 -8.53 -2.49
CA THR A 21 0.10 -8.49 -1.21
C THR A 21 1.06 -7.31 -1.20
N VAL A 22 1.31 -6.72 -0.02
CA VAL A 22 2.31 -5.66 0.12
C VAL A 22 3.70 -6.17 -0.20
N GLU A 23 4.34 -5.56 -1.20
CA GLU A 23 5.73 -5.80 -1.56
C GLU A 23 6.65 -4.78 -0.87
N GLN A 24 6.21 -3.52 -0.78
CA GLN A 24 6.90 -2.48 -0.02
C GLN A 24 5.90 -1.70 0.83
N PHE A 25 6.19 -1.62 2.13
CA PHE A 25 5.41 -0.80 3.08
C PHE A 25 5.45 0.69 2.70
N PRO A 26 4.43 1.47 3.13
CA PRO A 26 4.40 2.91 2.94
C PRO A 26 5.70 3.61 3.36
N LYS A 27 6.30 4.36 2.44
CA LYS A 27 7.53 5.15 2.69
C LYS A 27 7.46 6.50 1.99
N MET A 28 8.20 7.48 2.50
CA MET A 28 8.27 8.81 1.90
C MET A 28 9.25 8.81 0.72
N GLU A 29 8.74 9.16 -0.47
CA GLU A 29 9.53 9.42 -1.67
C GLU A 29 9.34 10.89 -2.07
N GLY A 30 10.31 11.72 -1.69
CA GLY A 30 10.20 13.17 -1.80
C GLY A 30 9.08 13.73 -0.93
N ARG A 31 8.05 14.30 -1.58
CA ARG A 31 6.86 14.87 -0.91
C ARG A 31 5.65 13.92 -0.94
N GLN A 32 5.84 12.69 -1.43
CA GLN A 32 4.78 11.70 -1.60
C GLN A 32 5.00 10.50 -0.68
N LEU A 33 3.93 9.84 -0.30
CA LEU A 33 3.94 8.59 0.43
C LEU A 33 3.58 7.46 -0.55
N THR A 34 4.48 6.50 -0.74
CA THR A 34 4.34 5.43 -1.75
C THR A 34 4.28 4.07 -1.06
N MET A 35 3.38 3.19 -1.51
CA MET A 35 3.29 1.77 -1.14
C MET A 35 3.28 0.93 -2.41
N VAL A 36 3.94 -0.22 -2.41
CA VAL A 36 3.98 -1.13 -3.56
C VAL A 36 3.22 -2.40 -3.25
N LEU A 37 2.27 -2.75 -4.11
CA LEU A 37 1.49 -3.99 -4.06
C LEU A 37 1.90 -4.90 -5.23
N ALA A 38 2.16 -6.16 -4.92
CA ALA A 38 2.33 -7.20 -5.92
C ALA A 38 1.00 -7.94 -6.14
N PRO A 39 0.59 -8.23 -7.39
CA PRO A 39 -0.61 -9.01 -7.64
C PRO A 39 -0.43 -10.46 -7.16
N ARG A 40 -1.48 -11.07 -6.62
CA ARG A 40 -1.49 -12.51 -6.37
C ARG A 40 -1.45 -13.21 -7.72
N LYS A 41 -0.41 -14.01 -7.96
CA LYS A 41 -0.31 -14.85 -9.17
C LYS A 41 -1.61 -15.67 -9.31
N ARG A 42 -2.34 -15.47 -10.40
CA ARG A 42 -3.24 -16.50 -10.91
C ARG A 42 -2.35 -17.57 -11.53
N GLY A 43 -2.22 -18.69 -10.82
CA GLY A 43 -1.67 -19.91 -11.41
C GLY A 43 -2.56 -20.44 -12.53
#